data_AF-A0A127T4A8-F1
#
_entry.id   AF-A0A127T4A8-F1
#
_cell.length_a   1.000
_cell.length_b   1.000
_cell.length_c   1.000
_cell.angle_alpha   90.00
_cell.angle_beta   90.00
_cell.angle_gamma   90.00
#
_symmetry.space_group_name_H-M   'P 1'
#
loop_
_entity.id
_entity.type
_entity.pdbx_description
1 polymer ?
#
loop_
_entity_poly.entity_id
_entity_poly.type
_entity_poly.pdbx_seq_one_letter_code
_entity_poly.pdbx_strand_id
1 'polypeptide(L)'
;MRIDTDKQMNLLSDKNVAIIGGGPVGLTMAKLLQQNGIDVSVYERDNDREARIFGGTLDLHKGSGQEAMKKAGLLQTYYDLALPMGVNIADEKGNILSTKNVKPENRFDNPEINRNDLRAILLNSLENDTVIWDRKLVMLEPGKKKWTLTFENKPSETADLVILANGGMSKIRSFVTDTQVEETGTFNIQADILQPEINCPGFFQLCNGNRLMAGH
;
A
#
# COMPACT_ATOMS: atom_id res chain seq x y z
N MET A 1 40.27 -1.09 22.02
CA MET A 1 39.07 -1.96 21.97
C MET A 1 37.89 -1.09 22.38
N ARG A 2 37.22 -0.46 21.42
CA ARG A 2 36.00 0.33 21.71
C ARG A 2 34.85 -0.67 21.68
N ILE A 3 34.22 -0.84 22.83
CA ILE A 3 32.96 -1.56 22.94
C ILE A 3 31.91 -0.57 22.45
N ASP A 4 31.34 -0.82 21.28
CA ASP A 4 30.18 -0.07 20.76
C ASP A 4 28.95 -0.44 21.62
N THR A 5 28.83 0.18 22.79
CA THR A 5 27.66 0.08 23.68
C THR A 5 26.61 1.13 23.34
N ASP A 6 26.11 1.11 22.11
CA ASP A 6 24.88 1.87 21.77
C ASP A 6 24.03 1.11 20.75
N LYS A 7 23.88 -0.20 20.95
CA LYS A 7 22.74 -0.92 20.39
C LYS A 7 21.52 -0.39 21.13
N GLN A 8 20.88 0.63 20.54
CA GLN A 8 19.65 1.24 21.05
C GLN A 8 18.68 0.10 21.40
N MET A 9 18.45 -0.12 22.70
CA MET A 9 17.57 -1.21 23.15
C MET A 9 16.18 -0.97 22.59
N ASN A 10 15.74 -1.86 21.71
CA ASN A 10 14.41 -1.82 21.14
C ASN A 10 13.41 -2.41 22.15
N LEU A 11 12.24 -1.80 22.32
CA LEU A 11 11.16 -2.33 23.18
C LEU A 11 10.70 -3.73 22.74
N LEU A 12 10.92 -4.05 21.47
CA LEU A 12 10.62 -5.34 20.83
C LEU A 12 11.85 -6.26 20.74
N SER A 13 12.93 -6.00 21.49
CA SER A 13 14.03 -6.96 21.62
C SER A 13 13.50 -8.32 22.10
N ASP A 14 13.93 -9.40 21.44
CA ASP A 14 13.51 -10.79 21.67
C ASP A 14 11.99 -11.05 21.50
N LYS A 15 11.29 -10.18 20.74
CA LYS A 15 9.88 -10.33 20.37
C LYS A 15 9.71 -10.31 18.86
N ASN A 16 8.64 -10.93 18.38
CA ASN A 16 8.29 -10.94 16.96
C ASN A 16 6.97 -10.21 16.68
N VAL A 17 6.90 -9.55 15.53
CA VAL A 17 5.73 -8.79 15.06
C VAL A 17 5.08 -9.49 13.88
N ALA A 18 3.76 -9.68 13.91
CA ALA A 18 2.97 -10.12 12.77
C ALA A 18 2.17 -8.95 12.20
N ILE A 19 2.48 -8.56 10.96
CA ILE A 19 1.68 -7.62 10.18
C ILE A 19 0.69 -8.43 9.34
N ILE A 20 -0.59 -8.09 9.42
CA ILE A 20 -1.66 -8.76 8.66
C ILE A 20 -2.01 -7.89 7.47
N GLY A 21 -1.64 -8.31 6.25
CA GLY A 21 -1.85 -7.58 5.00
C GLY A 21 -0.56 -7.00 4.43
N GLY A 22 -0.20 -7.45 3.23
CA GLY A 22 0.89 -6.97 2.39
C GLY A 22 0.43 -5.95 1.35
N GLY A 23 -0.49 -5.07 1.74
CA GLY A 23 -0.78 -3.83 1.01
C GLY A 23 0.32 -2.77 1.21
N PRO A 24 0.24 -1.60 0.55
CA PRO A 24 1.30 -0.60 0.59
C PRO A 24 1.63 -0.14 2.02
N VAL A 25 0.61 0.02 2.88
CA VAL A 25 0.80 0.40 4.29
C VAL A 25 1.50 -0.70 5.09
N GLY A 26 1.06 -1.95 4.95
CA GLY A 26 1.63 -3.09 5.69
C GLY A 26 3.08 -3.38 5.30
N LEU A 27 3.38 -3.35 4.01
CA LEU A 27 4.75 -3.55 3.52
C LEU A 27 5.68 -2.39 3.92
N THR A 28 5.17 -1.15 3.90
CA THR A 28 5.95 0.00 4.42
C THR A 28 6.24 -0.17 5.91
N MET A 29 5.25 -0.62 6.70
CA MET A 29 5.46 -0.89 8.13
C MET A 29 6.51 -1.97 8.35
N ALA A 30 6.47 -3.06 7.57
CA ALA A 30 7.47 -4.12 7.63
C ALA A 30 8.87 -3.57 7.35
N LYS A 31 9.04 -2.76 6.30
CA LYS A 31 10.33 -2.17 5.95
C LYS A 31 10.86 -1.29 7.08
N LEU A 32 10.02 -0.43 7.63
CA LEU A 32 10.41 0.49 8.70
C LEU A 32 10.77 -0.25 10.00
N LEU A 33 10.10 -1.37 10.31
CA LEU A 33 10.46 -2.20 11.47
C LEU A 33 11.77 -2.97 11.22
N GLN A 34 11.87 -3.66 10.08
CA GLN A 34 13.00 -4.53 9.75
C GLN A 34 14.32 -3.75 9.67
N GLN A 35 14.32 -2.53 9.13
CA GLN A 35 15.54 -1.70 9.11
C GLN A 35 16.02 -1.27 10.50
N ASN A 36 15.21 -1.44 11.55
CA ASN A 36 15.59 -1.25 12.95
C ASN A 36 15.93 -2.58 13.65
N GLY A 37 16.11 -3.66 12.90
CA GLY A 37 16.46 -4.99 13.42
C GLY A 37 15.34 -5.70 14.17
N ILE A 38 14.08 -5.33 13.92
CA ILE A 38 12.91 -5.97 14.52
C ILE A 38 12.53 -7.21 13.70
N ASP A 39 12.30 -8.33 14.38
CA ASP A 39 11.75 -9.55 13.78
C ASP A 39 10.28 -9.31 13.39
N VAL A 40 10.01 -9.31 12.08
CA VAL A 40 8.70 -8.99 11.53
C VAL A 40 8.37 -9.93 10.38
N SER A 41 7.15 -10.47 10.40
CA SER A 41 6.57 -11.20 9.28
C SER A 41 5.30 -10.51 8.80
N VAL A 42 5.07 -10.52 7.49
CA VAL A 42 3.86 -10.02 6.84
C VAL A 42 3.06 -11.21 6.32
N TYR A 43 1.82 -11.35 6.75
CA TYR A 43 0.91 -12.38 6.28
C TYR A 43 -0.06 -11.79 5.25
N GLU A 44 0.05 -12.23 4.00
CA GLU A 44 -0.74 -11.72 2.88
C GLU A 44 -1.68 -12.82 2.34
N ARG A 45 -2.93 -12.46 2.03
CA ARG A 45 -3.93 -13.38 1.48
C ARG A 45 -3.65 -13.75 0.03
N ASP A 46 -3.03 -12.87 -0.74
CA ASP A 46 -2.72 -13.13 -2.15
C ASP A 46 -1.86 -14.40 -2.28
N ASN A 47 -2.07 -15.15 -3.34
CA ASN A 47 -1.41 -16.44 -3.55
C ASN A 47 0.12 -16.31 -3.67
N ASP A 48 0.56 -15.23 -4.32
CA ASP A 48 1.96 -14.97 -4.62
C ASP A 48 2.21 -13.48 -4.90
N ARG A 49 3.49 -13.14 -5.09
CA ARG A 49 3.97 -11.77 -5.34
C ARG A 49 3.48 -11.14 -6.65
N GLU A 50 3.08 -11.95 -7.63
CA GLU A 50 2.68 -11.53 -8.98
C GLU A 50 1.17 -11.35 -9.12
N ALA A 51 0.40 -11.64 -8.06
CA ALA A 51 -1.03 -11.37 -8.00
C ALA A 51 -1.33 -9.91 -8.42
N ARG A 52 -2.19 -9.77 -9.44
CA ARG A 52 -2.60 -8.47 -9.99
C ARG A 52 -3.44 -7.71 -8.98
N ILE A 53 -3.13 -6.43 -8.78
CA ILE A 53 -3.89 -5.53 -7.92
C ILE A 53 -4.83 -4.70 -8.79
N PHE A 54 -6.13 -4.93 -8.68
CA PHE A 54 -7.14 -4.13 -9.37
C PHE A 54 -7.24 -2.71 -8.77
N GLY A 55 -7.43 -1.73 -9.64
CA GLY A 55 -7.67 -0.32 -9.29
C GLY A 55 -6.74 0.64 -10.02
N GLY A 56 -7.07 1.94 -9.95
CA GLY A 56 -6.23 3.01 -10.49
C GLY A 56 -4.88 3.14 -9.76
N THR A 57 -4.08 4.10 -10.20
CA THR A 57 -2.79 4.46 -9.60
C THR A 57 -2.93 5.01 -8.17
N LEU A 58 -1.79 5.16 -7.49
CA LEU A 58 -1.66 5.88 -6.23
C LEU A 58 -0.69 7.04 -6.42
N ASP A 59 -0.88 8.10 -5.64
CA ASP A 59 0.05 9.21 -5.56
C ASP A 59 0.47 9.44 -4.10
N LEU A 60 1.76 9.65 -3.87
CA LEU A 60 2.30 9.88 -2.53
C LEU A 60 2.57 11.37 -2.35
N HIS A 61 1.94 11.97 -1.36
CA HIS A 61 2.06 13.41 -1.12
C HIS A 61 3.31 13.75 -0.30
N LYS A 62 3.88 14.92 -0.57
CA LYS A 62 4.90 15.54 0.29
C LYS A 62 4.36 15.73 1.71
N GLY A 63 5.20 15.48 2.72
CA GLY A 63 4.83 15.58 4.13
C GLY A 63 4.08 14.38 4.71
N SER A 64 3.69 13.39 3.90
CA SER A 64 3.05 12.15 4.36
C SER A 64 3.64 10.91 3.71
N GLY A 65 3.05 10.41 2.62
CA GLY A 65 3.49 9.19 1.92
C GLY A 65 4.94 9.25 1.47
N GLN A 66 5.39 10.43 0.99
CA GLN A 66 6.79 10.60 0.59
C GLN A 66 7.75 10.59 1.79
N GLU A 67 7.34 11.06 2.97
CA GLU A 67 8.19 10.98 4.17
C GLU A 67 8.34 9.53 4.64
N ALA A 68 7.31 8.69 4.49
CA ALA A 68 7.41 7.26 4.73
C ALA A 68 8.41 6.59 3.76
N MET A 69 8.31 6.88 2.46
CA MET A 69 9.25 6.36 1.45
C MET A 69 10.67 6.87 1.69
N LYS A 70 10.84 8.13 2.12
CA LYS A 70 12.13 8.72 2.48
C LYS A 70 12.75 8.01 3.67
N LYS A 71 11.96 7.75 4.73
CA LYS A 71 12.41 7.02 5.93
C LYS A 71 12.75 5.56 5.63
N ALA A 72 12.13 4.97 4.62
CA ALA A 72 12.42 3.64 4.11
C ALA A 72 13.61 3.60 3.13
N GLY A 73 14.13 4.76 2.70
CA GLY A 73 15.19 4.87 1.69
C GLY A 73 14.74 4.58 0.25
N LEU A 74 13.44 4.66 -0.03
CA LEU A 74 12.81 4.24 -1.30
C LEU A 74 12.22 5.39 -2.11
N LEU A 75 12.37 6.64 -1.65
CA LEU A 75 11.73 7.80 -2.30
C LEU A 75 12.22 8.01 -3.74
N GLN A 76 13.52 7.81 -4.00
CA GLN A 76 14.05 7.97 -5.35
C GLN A 76 13.51 6.88 -6.30
N THR A 77 13.48 5.61 -5.85
CA THR A 77 12.90 4.51 -6.63
C THR A 77 11.42 4.74 -6.93
N TYR A 78 10.67 5.33 -6.00
CA TYR A 78 9.30 5.77 -6.26
C TYR A 78 9.26 6.80 -7.39
N TYR A 79 10.11 7.83 -7.37
CA TYR A 79 10.15 8.82 -8.45
C TYR A 79 10.60 8.26 -9.80
N ASP A 80 11.47 7.25 -9.80
CA ASP A 80 11.97 6.62 -11.02
C ASP A 80 10.87 5.82 -11.74
N LEU A 81 9.91 5.26 -10.99
CA LEU A 81 8.81 4.45 -11.51
C LEU A 81 7.48 5.21 -11.63
N ALA A 82 7.29 6.29 -10.88
CA ALA A 82 6.07 7.09 -10.92
C ALA A 82 6.04 8.03 -12.13
N LEU A 83 4.84 8.23 -12.70
CA LEU A 83 4.57 9.10 -13.82
C LEU A 83 3.82 10.36 -13.35
N PRO A 84 4.42 11.56 -13.41
CA PRO A 84 3.68 12.78 -13.15
C PRO A 84 2.62 13.00 -14.24
N MET A 85 1.36 13.18 -13.83
CA MET A 85 0.23 13.36 -14.76
C MET A 85 -0.58 14.62 -14.40
N GLY A 86 -0.97 15.37 -15.42
CA GLY A 86 -1.91 16.48 -15.28
C GLY A 86 -3.34 15.98 -15.04
N VAL A 87 -4.25 16.93 -14.84
CA VAL A 87 -5.67 16.68 -14.66
C VAL A 87 -6.48 17.59 -15.57
N ASN A 88 -7.39 17.00 -16.34
CA ASN A 88 -8.44 17.69 -17.07
C ASN A 88 -9.77 17.55 -16.32
N ILE A 89 -10.51 18.65 -16.18
CA ILE A 89 -11.90 18.64 -15.71
C ILE A 89 -12.78 18.89 -16.93
N ALA A 90 -13.76 18.02 -17.17
CA ALA A 90 -14.67 18.12 -18.31
C ALA A 90 -16.14 18.02 -17.90
N ASP A 91 -17.02 18.67 -18.68
CA ASP A 91 -18.46 18.50 -18.55
C ASP A 91 -18.97 17.20 -19.22
N GLU A 92 -20.28 16.95 -19.14
CA GLU A 92 -20.91 15.75 -19.69
C GLU A 92 -20.89 15.69 -21.23
N LYS A 93 -20.59 16.80 -21.90
CA LYS A 93 -20.49 16.91 -23.36
C LYS A 93 -19.04 16.76 -23.85
N GLY A 94 -18.08 16.60 -22.94
CA GLY A 94 -16.67 16.50 -23.26
C GLY A 94 -15.98 17.85 -23.47
N ASN A 95 -16.57 18.97 -23.04
CA ASN A 95 -15.90 20.25 -23.05
C ASN A 95 -14.92 20.33 -21.88
N ILE A 96 -13.65 20.62 -22.16
CA ILE A 96 -12.65 20.82 -21.10
C ILE A 96 -12.89 22.17 -20.42
N LEU A 97 -13.26 22.11 -19.14
CA LEU A 97 -13.52 23.27 -18.28
C LEU A 97 -12.21 23.81 -17.67
N SER A 98 -11.27 22.92 -17.37
CA SER A 98 -9.98 23.27 -16.77
C SER A 98 -8.92 22.21 -17.06
N THR A 99 -7.68 22.64 -17.26
CA THR A 99 -6.51 21.76 -17.38
C THR A 99 -5.41 22.23 -16.43
N LYS A 100 -4.98 21.33 -15.55
CA LYS A 100 -3.77 21.50 -14.73
C LYS A 100 -2.69 20.59 -15.27
N ASN A 101 -1.75 21.16 -16.00
CA ASN A 101 -0.59 20.43 -16.53
C ASN A 101 0.51 20.27 -15.48
N VAL A 102 1.33 19.23 -15.67
CA VAL A 102 2.59 19.07 -14.96
C VAL A 102 3.54 20.19 -15.37
N LYS A 103 4.24 20.78 -14.40
CA LYS A 103 5.31 21.75 -14.57
C LYS A 103 6.60 21.20 -13.95
N PRO A 104 7.78 21.64 -14.40
CA PRO A 104 9.05 21.16 -13.84
C PRO A 104 9.12 21.25 -12.31
N GLU A 105 8.59 22.33 -11.72
CA GLU A 105 8.59 22.58 -10.28
C GLU A 105 7.67 21.66 -9.46
N ASN A 106 6.61 21.09 -10.07
CA ASN A 106 5.63 20.26 -9.39
C ASN A 106 5.74 18.77 -9.74
N ARG A 107 6.74 18.38 -10.54
CA ARG A 107 6.96 17.02 -11.03
C ARG A 107 7.01 15.96 -9.90
N PHE A 108 7.48 16.35 -8.72
CA PHE A 108 7.67 15.48 -7.56
C PHE A 108 6.62 15.70 -6.46
N ASP A 109 5.57 16.47 -6.71
CA ASP A 109 4.55 16.74 -5.69
C ASP A 109 3.77 15.46 -5.35
N ASN A 110 3.29 14.76 -6.38
CA ASN A 110 2.48 13.56 -6.26
C ASN A 110 2.38 12.79 -7.59
N PRO A 111 3.49 12.28 -8.16
CA PRO A 111 3.44 11.49 -9.39
C PRO A 111 2.69 10.16 -9.19
N GLU A 112 1.98 9.71 -10.22
CA GLU A 112 1.15 8.51 -10.20
C GLU A 112 2.01 7.25 -10.31
N ILE A 113 1.82 6.28 -9.41
CA ILE A 113 2.48 4.98 -9.48
C ILE A 113 1.46 3.86 -9.58
N ASN A 114 1.73 2.86 -10.41
CA ASN A 114 0.94 1.64 -10.46
C ASN A 114 1.06 0.88 -9.11
N ARG A 115 -0.03 0.24 -8.67
CA ARG A 115 -0.07 -0.46 -7.38
C ARG A 115 0.88 -1.66 -7.32
N ASN A 116 1.01 -2.41 -8.41
CA ASN A 116 1.95 -3.53 -8.50
C ASN A 116 3.40 -3.03 -8.50
N ASP A 117 3.70 -1.91 -9.16
CA ASP A 117 5.04 -1.31 -9.12
C ASP A 117 5.41 -0.85 -7.71
N LEU A 118 4.50 -0.17 -7.00
CA LEU A 118 4.72 0.21 -5.61
C LEU A 118 4.91 -1.01 -4.70
N ARG A 119 4.12 -2.08 -4.91
CA ARG A 119 4.31 -3.35 -4.20
C ARG A 119 5.70 -3.92 -4.48
N ALA A 120 6.15 -3.93 -5.72
CA ALA A 120 7.46 -4.44 -6.12
C ALA A 120 8.60 -3.65 -5.45
N ILE A 121 8.53 -2.31 -5.43
CA ILE A 121 9.51 -1.46 -4.71
C ILE A 121 9.60 -1.88 -3.24
N LEU A 122 8.46 -2.03 -2.57
CA LEU A 122 8.41 -2.35 -1.15
C LEU A 122 8.90 -3.78 -0.88
N LEU A 123 8.46 -4.77 -1.66
CA LEU A 123 8.91 -6.17 -1.52
C LEU A 123 10.42 -6.31 -1.71
N ASN A 124 10.98 -5.65 -2.73
CA ASN A 124 12.41 -5.71 -3.02
C ASN A 124 13.28 -5.06 -1.93
N SER A 125 12.67 -4.30 -1.02
CA SER A 125 13.37 -3.65 0.09
C SER A 125 13.46 -4.51 1.35
N LEU A 126 12.73 -5.63 1.40
CA LEU A 126 12.64 -6.53 2.54
C LEU A 126 13.59 -7.72 2.37
N GLU A 127 13.99 -8.31 3.49
CA GLU A 127 14.68 -9.60 3.49
C GLU A 127 13.79 -10.70 2.90
N ASN A 128 14.42 -11.74 2.36
CA ASN A 128 13.70 -12.91 1.85
C ASN A 128 12.78 -13.49 2.93
N ASP A 129 11.64 -14.04 2.50
CA ASP A 129 10.66 -14.69 3.37
C ASP A 129 10.01 -13.79 4.45
N THR A 130 10.26 -12.47 4.43
CA THR A 130 9.54 -11.50 5.29
C THR A 130 8.03 -11.54 5.01
N VAL A 131 7.65 -11.73 3.75
CA VAL A 131 6.23 -11.87 3.35
C VAL A 131 5.89 -13.34 3.14
N ILE A 132 4.90 -13.81 3.87
CA ILE A 132 4.36 -15.15 3.78
C ILE A 132 3.03 -15.07 3.04
N TRP A 133 3.04 -15.56 1.80
CA TRP A 133 1.92 -15.56 0.88
C TRP A 133 0.90 -16.66 1.18
N ASP A 134 -0.29 -16.54 0.60
CA ASP A 134 -1.41 -17.46 0.79
C ASP A 134 -1.74 -17.67 2.28
N ARG A 135 -1.88 -16.56 2.99
CA ARG A 135 -2.12 -16.45 4.45
C ARG A 135 -3.24 -15.47 4.75
N LYS A 136 -4.47 -15.93 4.51
CA LYS A 136 -5.68 -15.21 4.91
C LYS A 136 -5.98 -15.47 6.39
N LEU A 137 -5.74 -14.47 7.24
CA LEU A 137 -6.10 -14.54 8.66
C LEU A 137 -7.62 -14.61 8.82
N VAL A 138 -8.11 -15.61 9.55
CA VAL A 138 -9.54 -15.83 9.80
C VAL A 138 -9.91 -15.70 11.27
N MET A 139 -8.95 -15.85 12.18
CA MET A 139 -9.19 -15.74 13.61
C MET A 139 -7.91 -15.31 14.33
N LEU A 140 -8.09 -14.52 15.39
CA LEU A 140 -7.03 -14.05 16.27
C LEU A 140 -7.43 -14.37 17.70
N GLU A 141 -6.52 -14.96 18.49
CA GLU A 141 -6.80 -15.34 19.87
C GLU A 141 -5.66 -14.87 20.79
N PRO A 142 -5.97 -14.25 21.94
CA PRO A 142 -4.96 -13.89 22.91
C PRO A 142 -4.50 -15.14 23.67
N GLY A 143 -3.23 -15.50 23.55
CA GLY A 143 -2.60 -16.49 24.41
C GLY A 143 -2.04 -15.88 25.69
N LYS A 144 -1.35 -16.69 26.50
CA LYS A 144 -0.78 -16.25 27.79
C LYS A 144 0.29 -15.14 27.65
N LYS A 145 1.03 -15.15 26.54
CA LYS A 145 2.13 -14.21 26.25
C LYS A 145 2.18 -13.74 24.80
N LYS A 146 1.69 -14.57 23.88
CA LYS A 146 1.65 -14.30 22.44
C LYS A 146 0.23 -14.45 21.92
N TRP A 147 -0.07 -13.76 20.84
CA TRP A 147 -1.24 -14.00 20.03
C TRP A 147 -1.09 -15.30 19.24
N THR A 148 -2.19 -16.01 19.06
CA THR A 148 -2.31 -17.11 18.10
C THR A 148 -3.06 -16.60 16.87
N LEU A 149 -2.45 -16.79 15.70
CA LEU A 149 -2.97 -16.35 14.41
C LEU A 149 -3.41 -17.59 13.63
N THR A 150 -4.70 -17.68 13.33
CA THR A 150 -5.25 -18.80 12.55
C THR A 150 -5.52 -18.37 11.13
N PHE A 151 -4.98 -19.14 10.18
CA PHE A 151 -5.09 -18.89 8.74
C PHE A 151 -5.98 -19.93 8.06
N GLU A 152 -6.72 -19.51 7.04
CA GLU A 152 -7.60 -20.40 6.28
C GLU A 152 -6.81 -21.56 5.65
N ASN A 153 -7.05 -22.79 6.08
CA ASN A 153 -6.40 -24.01 5.57
C ASN A 153 -4.86 -24.01 5.61
N LYS A 154 -4.26 -23.24 6.53
CA LYS A 154 -2.81 -23.17 6.72
C LYS A 154 -2.45 -23.36 8.20
N PRO A 155 -1.20 -23.73 8.52
CA PRO A 155 -0.72 -23.78 9.90
C PRO A 155 -0.92 -22.44 10.60
N SER A 156 -1.28 -22.49 11.88
CA SER A 156 -1.35 -21.31 12.74
C SER A 156 0.06 -20.83 13.12
N GLU A 157 0.16 -19.54 13.41
CA GLU A 157 1.41 -18.88 13.83
C GLU A 157 1.22 -18.14 15.15
N THR A 158 2.32 -17.65 15.73
CA THR A 158 2.26 -16.83 16.95
C THR A 158 3.08 -15.54 16.84
N ALA A 159 2.63 -14.49 17.53
CA ALA A 159 3.35 -13.22 17.58
C ALA A 159 3.17 -12.50 18.92
N ASP A 160 4.19 -11.78 19.35
CA ASP A 160 4.11 -10.94 20.56
C ASP A 160 3.30 -9.65 20.29
N LEU A 161 3.37 -9.12 19.07
CA LEU A 161 2.59 -7.96 18.62
C LEU A 161 1.92 -8.26 17.27
N VAL A 162 0.65 -7.90 17.13
CA VAL A 162 -0.10 -7.98 15.88
C VAL A 162 -0.45 -6.58 15.39
N ILE A 163 -0.16 -6.30 14.12
CA ILE A 163 -0.50 -5.04 13.45
C ILE A 163 -1.48 -5.36 12.31
N LEU A 164 -2.72 -4.88 12.42
CA LEU A 164 -3.73 -5.08 11.39
C LEU A 164 -3.55 -4.04 10.27
N ALA A 165 -3.16 -4.49 9.08
CA ALA A 165 -3.00 -3.69 7.86
C ALA A 165 -3.75 -4.32 6.66
N ASN A 166 -4.80 -5.11 6.91
CA ASN A 166 -5.48 -5.97 5.92
C ASN A 166 -6.70 -5.32 5.25
N GLY A 167 -6.74 -3.98 5.22
CA GLY A 167 -7.73 -3.17 4.53
C GLY A 167 -8.95 -2.78 5.38
N GLY A 168 -9.74 -1.84 4.86
CA GLY A 168 -10.90 -1.25 5.58
C GLY A 168 -12.03 -2.23 5.90
N MET A 169 -12.09 -3.37 5.20
CA MET A 169 -13.06 -4.45 5.42
C MET A 169 -12.55 -5.55 6.36
N SER A 170 -11.55 -5.25 7.20
CA SER A 170 -11.00 -6.21 8.15
C SER A 170 -12.07 -6.71 9.13
N LYS A 171 -12.17 -8.04 9.23
CA LYS A 171 -13.10 -8.75 10.13
C LYS A 171 -12.52 -9.04 11.52
N ILE A 172 -11.25 -8.70 11.75
CA ILE A 172 -10.48 -9.12 12.95
C ILE A 172 -10.18 -7.91 13.85
N ARG A 173 -11.11 -6.94 13.94
CA ARG A 173 -10.89 -5.66 14.65
C ARG A 173 -11.33 -5.62 16.11
N SER A 174 -12.09 -6.63 16.57
CA SER A 174 -12.79 -6.62 17.87
C SER A 174 -11.87 -6.47 19.09
N PHE A 175 -10.60 -6.89 19.02
CA PHE A 175 -9.64 -6.65 20.11
C PHE A 175 -9.12 -5.21 20.20
N VAL A 176 -9.36 -4.39 19.16
CA VAL A 176 -8.98 -2.97 19.11
C VAL A 176 -10.20 -2.08 19.31
N THR A 177 -11.31 -2.40 18.63
CA THR A 177 -12.55 -1.63 18.70
C THR A 177 -13.75 -2.43 18.18
N ASP A 178 -14.93 -2.14 18.72
CA ASP A 178 -16.22 -2.65 18.23
C ASP A 178 -16.82 -1.80 17.09
N THR A 179 -16.20 -0.66 16.74
CA THR A 179 -16.64 0.21 15.65
C THR A 179 -16.70 -0.54 14.32
N GLN A 180 -17.85 -0.49 13.66
CA GLN A 180 -18.10 -1.14 12.37
C GLN A 180 -17.83 -0.20 11.20
N VAL A 181 -17.67 -0.78 10.01
CA VAL A 181 -17.63 0.00 8.76
C VAL A 181 -19.05 0.44 8.38
N GLU A 182 -19.17 1.64 7.85
CA GLU A 182 -20.45 2.23 7.41
C GLU A 182 -20.42 2.53 5.91
N GLU A 183 -21.56 2.38 5.25
CA GLU A 183 -21.74 2.84 3.87
C GLU A 183 -21.92 4.36 3.84
N THR A 184 -21.30 5.03 2.86
CA THR A 184 -21.31 6.51 2.77
C THR A 184 -22.48 7.07 1.96
N GLY A 185 -23.33 6.21 1.38
CA GLY A 185 -24.42 6.60 0.47
C GLY A 185 -24.00 6.87 -0.98
N THR A 186 -22.71 6.73 -1.31
CA THR A 186 -22.21 6.80 -2.70
C THR A 186 -21.81 5.41 -3.21
N PHE A 187 -21.70 5.23 -4.54
CA PHE A 187 -21.31 3.96 -5.15
C PHE A 187 -20.29 4.16 -6.27
N ASN A 188 -19.39 3.20 -6.47
CA ASN A 188 -18.28 3.29 -7.41
C ASN A 188 -18.32 2.12 -8.41
N ILE A 189 -18.25 2.40 -9.71
CA ILE A 189 -18.11 1.41 -10.79
C ILE A 189 -16.76 1.68 -11.48
N GLN A 190 -15.96 0.63 -11.68
CA GLN A 190 -14.61 0.73 -12.22
C GLN A 190 -14.36 -0.41 -13.23
N ALA A 191 -13.56 -0.13 -14.25
CA ALA A 191 -13.11 -1.11 -15.24
C ALA A 191 -11.78 -0.66 -15.86
N ASP A 192 -11.03 -1.62 -16.42
CA ASP A 192 -9.83 -1.35 -17.21
C ASP A 192 -10.13 -1.57 -18.70
N ILE A 193 -9.73 -0.62 -19.55
CA ILE A 193 -9.78 -0.76 -21.01
C ILE A 193 -8.34 -0.89 -21.52
N LEU A 194 -7.98 -2.08 -21.97
CA LEU A 194 -6.68 -2.32 -22.61
C LEU A 194 -6.64 -1.66 -23.99
N GLN A 195 -5.46 -1.23 -24.44
CA GLN A 195 -5.26 -0.51 -25.72
C GLN A 195 -6.27 0.64 -25.92
N PRO A 196 -6.38 1.59 -24.97
CA PRO A 196 -7.41 2.63 -25.00
C PRO A 196 -7.34 3.51 -26.26
N GLU A 197 -6.17 3.65 -26.86
CA GLU A 197 -5.96 4.34 -28.13
C GLU A 197 -6.68 3.68 -29.33
N ILE A 198 -7.03 2.39 -29.22
CA ILE A 198 -7.79 1.62 -30.22
C ILE A 198 -9.24 1.40 -29.76
N ASN A 199 -9.43 1.00 -28.49
CA ASN A 199 -10.72 0.54 -27.98
C ASN A 199 -11.64 1.66 -27.50
N CYS A 200 -11.10 2.82 -27.15
CA CYS A 200 -11.89 4.01 -26.79
C CYS A 200 -11.23 5.32 -27.28
N PRO A 201 -10.91 5.45 -28.59
CA PRO A 201 -10.03 6.49 -29.12
C PRO A 201 -10.52 7.91 -28.83
N GLY A 202 -11.83 8.17 -28.91
CA GLY A 202 -12.40 9.48 -28.60
C GLY A 202 -12.20 9.89 -27.14
N PHE A 203 -12.41 8.95 -26.20
CA PHE A 203 -12.20 9.20 -24.78
C PHE A 203 -10.71 9.31 -24.45
N PHE A 204 -9.87 8.46 -25.04
CA PHE A 204 -8.42 8.53 -24.89
C PHE A 204 -7.85 9.87 -25.39
N GLN A 205 -8.33 10.37 -26.53
CA GLN A 205 -7.97 11.70 -27.05
C GLN A 205 -8.46 12.82 -26.14
N LEU A 206 -9.66 12.71 -25.55
CA LEU A 206 -10.19 13.68 -24.59
C LEU A 206 -9.33 13.77 -23.32
N CYS A 207 -8.80 12.65 -22.83
CA CYS A 207 -7.83 12.62 -21.74
C CYS A 207 -6.53 13.35 -22.09
N ASN A 208 -6.06 13.24 -23.34
CA ASN A 208 -4.86 13.90 -23.86
C ASN A 208 -3.61 13.73 -22.96
N GLY A 209 -3.40 12.50 -22.48
CA GLY A 209 -2.29 12.17 -21.57
C GLY A 209 -2.46 12.64 -20.11
N ASN A 210 -3.57 13.31 -19.79
CA ASN A 210 -3.95 13.71 -18.44
C ASN A 210 -5.00 12.76 -17.85
N ARG A 211 -5.17 12.81 -16.54
CA ARG A 211 -6.31 12.17 -15.87
C ARG A 211 -7.56 13.02 -16.10
N LEU A 212 -8.66 12.40 -16.53
CA LEU A 212 -9.92 13.10 -16.72
C LEU A 212 -10.80 12.97 -15.48
N MET A 213 -11.34 14.09 -15.01
CA MET A 213 -12.32 14.17 -13.92
C MET A 213 -13.60 14.86 -14.43
N ALA A 214 -14.75 14.44 -13.91
CA ALA A 214 -16.01 15.11 -14.20
C ALA A 214 -16.09 16.44 -13.43
N GLY A 215 -16.47 17.51 -14.11
CA GLY A 215 -16.91 18.77 -13.50
C GLY A 215 -18.38 18.68 -13.11
N HIS A 216 -18.72 19.20 -11.94
CA HIS A 216 -20.10 19.43 -11.51
C HIS A 216 -20.50 20.87 -11.78
#